data_AF-A0A7W4BJ51-F1
#
_entry.id   AF-A0A7W4BJ51-F1
#
_cell.length_a   1.000
_cell.length_b   1.000
_cell.length_c   1.000
_cell.angle_alpha   90.00
_cell.angle_beta   90.00
_cell.angle_gamma   90.00
#
_symmetry.space_group_name_H-M   'P 1'
#
loop_
_entity.id
_entity.type
_entity.pdbx_description
1 polymer ?
#
loop_
_entity_poly.entity_id
_entity_poly.type
_entity_poly.pdbx_seq_one_letter_code
_entity_poly.pdbx_strand_id
1 'polypeptide(L)'
;MSASNRLKRGFYRQGPDYRFDDQVDFSDIRDTFGFRTMVVGKWVTKEERFISANLIYDALADLAQILQVPPKTIGLRGKLNFAFGHGGQQHVQAHYNSRTRTLALAKNAGGGALAHEWFHAFDHHITKHIFPQHSPQHFASKLWLEHTIGQSHPLNLALNKFYQGVFLEPTGQHANQYVLDCIEFDKRHQQFYMSMPEELAARSFEACIACNEQIVNHFLVSGLNNSALIYPKRDSLKICNNALNDYFSQLGQLLFQDH
;
A
#
# COMPACT_ATOMS: atom_id res chain seq x y z
N MET A 1 -8.82 30.96 12.12
CA MET A 1 -9.64 29.75 12.41
C MET A 1 -8.72 28.54 12.33
N SER A 2 -8.46 27.89 13.47
CA SER A 2 -7.55 26.76 13.57
C SER A 2 -8.05 25.60 12.72
N ALA A 3 -7.25 25.12 11.76
CA ALA A 3 -7.53 23.88 11.05
C ALA A 3 -7.63 22.76 12.10
N SER A 4 -8.85 22.27 12.34
CA SER A 4 -9.12 21.18 13.27
C SER A 4 -8.16 20.03 12.97
N ASN A 5 -7.32 19.66 13.95
CA ASN A 5 -6.31 18.63 13.80
C ASN A 5 -7.02 17.30 13.50
N ARG A 6 -6.95 16.83 12.26
CA ARG A 6 -7.64 15.61 11.78
C ARG A 6 -7.31 14.37 12.60
N LEU A 7 -6.10 14.28 13.16
CA LEU A 7 -5.70 13.18 14.05
C LEU A 7 -6.61 13.10 15.30
N LYS A 8 -7.00 14.26 15.85
CA LYS A 8 -7.87 14.35 17.03
C LYS A 8 -9.34 14.03 16.73
N ARG A 9 -9.76 14.09 15.47
CA ARG A 9 -11.13 13.71 15.06
C ARG A 9 -11.36 12.19 15.15
N GLY A 10 -10.29 11.41 15.20
CA GLY A 10 -10.35 9.95 15.17
C GLY A 10 -10.63 9.40 13.77
N PHE A 11 -10.32 8.10 13.60
CA PHE A 11 -10.60 7.32 12.41
C PHE A 11 -11.43 6.11 12.82
N TYR A 12 -12.48 5.80 12.05
CA TYR A 12 -13.25 4.59 12.30
C TYR A 12 -12.40 3.36 12.04
N ARG A 13 -12.45 2.41 12.99
CA ARG A 13 -11.77 1.12 12.90
C ARG A 13 -12.62 0.02 13.49
N GLN A 14 -12.64 -1.12 12.81
CA GLN A 14 -13.16 -2.41 13.24
C GLN A 14 -12.07 -3.45 12.94
N GLY A 15 -11.70 -4.25 13.93
CA GLY A 15 -10.67 -5.29 13.80
C GLY A 15 -10.19 -5.75 15.19
N PRO A 16 -9.29 -6.74 15.26
CA PRO A 16 -8.70 -7.19 16.52
C PRO A 16 -8.01 -6.04 17.27
N ASP A 17 -7.97 -6.13 18.61
CA ASP A 17 -7.09 -5.27 19.39
C ASP A 17 -5.71 -5.92 19.47
N TYR A 18 -4.74 -5.34 18.77
CA TYR A 18 -3.36 -5.81 18.74
C TYR A 18 -2.49 -5.18 19.83
N ARG A 19 -2.97 -4.12 20.47
CA ARG A 19 -2.25 -3.40 21.52
C ARG A 19 -2.72 -3.81 22.91
N PHE A 20 -3.86 -4.50 23.03
CA PHE A 20 -4.46 -4.88 24.33
C PHE A 20 -4.64 -3.65 25.23
N ASP A 21 -5.21 -2.58 24.65
CA ASP A 21 -5.35 -1.25 25.25
C ASP A 21 -4.05 -0.51 25.64
N ASP A 22 -2.86 -1.07 25.36
CA ASP A 22 -1.59 -0.38 25.63
C ASP A 22 -1.28 0.75 24.63
N GLN A 23 -0.53 1.74 25.10
CA GLN A 23 0.04 2.78 24.26
C GLN A 23 1.33 2.29 23.64
N VAL A 24 1.48 2.46 22.33
CA VAL A 24 2.73 2.16 21.62
C VAL A 24 3.42 3.44 21.19
N ASP A 25 4.73 3.35 21.00
CA ASP A 25 5.54 4.41 20.41
C ASP A 25 6.11 4.03 19.02
N PHE A 26 6.85 4.95 18.42
CA PHE A 26 7.43 4.72 17.08
C PHE A 26 8.56 3.68 17.07
N SER A 27 9.17 3.37 18.22
CA SER A 27 10.15 2.30 18.33
C SER A 27 9.48 0.94 18.33
N ASP A 28 8.32 0.81 19.01
CA ASP A 28 7.50 -0.40 18.96
C ASP A 28 7.05 -0.72 17.53
N ILE A 29 6.58 0.30 16.79
CA ILE A 29 6.17 0.14 15.38
C ILE A 29 7.37 -0.32 14.53
N ARG A 30 8.56 0.28 14.73
CA ARG A 30 9.76 -0.08 13.97
C ARG A 30 10.09 -1.56 14.16
N ASP A 31 10.08 -2.02 15.41
CA ASP A 31 10.57 -3.34 15.78
C ASP A 31 9.54 -4.44 15.46
N THR A 32 8.25 -4.17 15.68
CA THR A 32 7.15 -5.10 15.35
C THR A 32 7.00 -5.30 13.84
N PHE A 33 7.00 -4.22 13.06
CA PHE A 33 6.76 -4.28 11.62
C PHE A 33 8.04 -4.38 10.78
N GLY A 34 9.21 -4.35 11.40
CA GLY A 34 10.50 -4.58 10.73
C GLY A 34 10.96 -3.43 9.82
N PHE A 35 10.61 -2.19 10.15
CA PHE A 35 11.13 -1.02 9.42
C PHE A 35 12.62 -0.81 9.69
N ARG A 36 13.35 -0.33 8.69
CA ARG A 36 14.77 0.01 8.84
C ARG A 36 14.99 1.23 9.74
N THR A 37 14.18 2.26 9.51
CA THR A 37 14.16 3.48 10.31
C THR A 37 12.74 3.99 10.42
N MET A 38 12.39 4.58 11.57
CA MET A 38 11.20 5.39 11.72
C MET A 38 11.59 6.78 12.22
N VAL A 39 11.16 7.82 11.52
CA VAL A 39 11.52 9.22 11.84
C VAL A 39 10.26 10.03 12.06
N VAL A 40 10.23 10.81 13.14
CA VAL A 40 9.11 11.70 13.49
C VAL A 40 9.54 13.15 13.39
N GLY A 41 8.74 13.98 12.73
CA GLY A 41 9.05 15.39 12.51
C GLY A 41 9.14 16.17 13.82
N LYS A 42 10.07 17.15 13.89
CA LYS A 42 10.33 17.94 15.10
C LYS A 42 9.12 18.72 15.62
N TRP A 43 8.20 19.08 14.72
CA TRP A 43 6.98 19.86 14.97
C TRP A 43 5.75 19.01 15.34
N VAL A 44 5.92 17.70 15.53
CA VAL A 44 4.88 16.83 16.10
C VAL A 44 4.94 16.98 17.63
N THR A 45 3.81 17.26 18.28
CA THR A 45 3.75 17.38 19.75
C THR A 45 3.80 16.00 20.42
N LYS A 46 4.01 15.95 21.74
CA LYS A 46 4.02 14.67 22.48
C LYS A 46 2.67 13.94 22.39
N GLU A 47 1.58 14.67 22.50
CA GLU A 47 0.23 14.11 22.36
C GLU A 47 -0.03 13.57 20.95
N GLU A 48 0.34 14.33 19.91
CA GLU A 48 0.19 13.90 18.52
C GLU A 48 1.05 12.69 18.20
N ARG A 49 2.24 12.57 18.82
CA ARG A 49 3.09 11.38 18.70
C ARG A 49 2.38 10.12 19.17
N PHE A 50 1.75 10.13 20.35
CA PHE A 50 1.04 8.95 20.84
C PHE A 50 -0.18 8.60 19.98
N ILE A 51 -1.00 9.61 19.63
CA ILE A 51 -2.18 9.39 18.78
C ILE A 51 -1.77 8.79 17.42
N SER A 52 -0.76 9.38 16.77
CA SER A 52 -0.28 8.89 15.48
C SER A 52 0.39 7.52 15.57
N ALA A 53 1.15 7.24 16.63
CA ALA A 53 1.76 5.94 16.84
C ALA A 53 0.70 4.83 16.92
N ASN A 54 -0.33 5.00 17.76
CA ASN A 54 -1.42 4.02 17.85
C ASN A 54 -2.14 3.82 16.51
N LEU A 55 -2.49 4.91 15.81
CA LEU A 55 -3.16 4.83 14.50
C LEU A 55 -2.32 4.10 13.45
N ILE A 56 -1.01 4.40 13.39
CA ILE A 56 -0.09 3.77 12.46
C ILE A 56 0.10 2.29 12.83
N TYR A 57 0.27 1.97 14.11
CA TYR A 57 0.41 0.60 14.59
C TYR A 57 -0.81 -0.24 14.20
N ASP A 58 -2.00 0.23 14.54
CA ASP A 58 -3.25 -0.47 14.27
C ASP A 58 -3.47 -0.67 12.76
N ALA A 59 -3.15 0.33 11.94
CA ALA A 59 -3.27 0.23 10.49
C ALA A 59 -2.26 -0.73 9.85
N LEU A 60 -1.02 -0.78 10.33
CA LEU A 60 -0.02 -1.72 9.82
C LEU A 60 -0.30 -3.16 10.30
N ALA A 61 -0.83 -3.33 11.51
CA ALA A 61 -1.28 -4.63 12.01
C ALA A 61 -2.48 -5.14 11.21
N ASP A 62 -3.47 -4.27 10.94
CA ASP A 62 -4.58 -4.61 10.06
C ASP A 62 -4.10 -4.98 8.65
N LEU A 63 -3.15 -4.24 8.10
CA LEU A 63 -2.57 -4.58 6.79
C LEU A 63 -1.90 -5.96 6.82
N ALA A 64 -1.09 -6.26 7.84
CA ALA A 64 -0.45 -7.57 7.98
C ALA A 64 -1.48 -8.70 8.11
N GLN A 65 -2.55 -8.48 8.87
CA GLN A 65 -3.62 -9.45 9.08
C GLN A 65 -4.44 -9.69 7.81
N ILE A 66 -4.81 -8.62 7.08
CA ILE A 66 -5.52 -8.72 5.80
C ILE A 66 -4.68 -9.49 4.78
N LEU A 67 -3.38 -9.21 4.73
CA LEU A 67 -2.43 -9.91 3.86
C LEU A 67 -2.05 -11.30 4.39
N GLN A 68 -2.44 -11.69 5.60
CA GLN A 68 -2.09 -12.99 6.20
C GLN A 68 -0.58 -13.25 6.27
N VAL A 69 0.20 -12.21 6.56
CA VAL A 69 1.67 -12.28 6.67
C VAL A 69 2.15 -11.94 8.08
N PRO A 70 3.32 -12.42 8.52
CA PRO A 70 3.93 -11.96 9.77
C PRO A 70 4.11 -10.43 9.76
N PRO A 71 3.92 -9.72 10.89
CA PRO A 71 4.04 -8.25 10.96
C PRO A 71 5.36 -7.70 10.39
N LYS A 72 6.48 -8.40 10.62
CA LYS A 72 7.81 -8.01 10.09
C LYS A 72 7.90 -7.97 8.56
N THR A 73 6.97 -8.62 7.86
CA THR A 73 6.89 -8.60 6.39
C THR A 73 6.60 -7.20 5.87
N ILE A 74 5.86 -6.39 6.63
CA ILE A 74 5.46 -5.03 6.28
C ILE A 74 6.68 -4.13 6.05
N GLY A 75 7.77 -4.32 6.80
CA GLY A 75 9.03 -3.61 6.64
C GLY A 75 9.89 -4.06 5.46
N LEU A 76 9.39 -5.01 4.65
CA LEU A 76 9.99 -5.50 3.41
C LEU A 76 11.44 -5.94 3.61
N ARG A 77 11.64 -6.86 4.58
CA ARG A 77 12.95 -7.38 5.00
C ARG A 77 13.91 -6.29 5.48
N GLY A 78 13.42 -5.34 6.28
CA GLY A 78 14.23 -4.24 6.83
C GLY A 78 14.74 -3.27 5.78
N LYS A 79 14.03 -3.12 4.65
CA LYS A 79 14.43 -2.21 3.56
C LYS A 79 13.57 -0.95 3.49
N LEU A 80 12.41 -0.94 4.14
CA LEU A 80 11.49 0.18 4.15
C LEU A 80 11.80 1.14 5.30
N ASN A 81 11.93 2.42 4.98
CA ASN A 81 11.98 3.51 5.95
C ASN A 81 10.58 4.11 6.11
N PHE A 82 10.27 4.65 7.29
CA PHE A 82 9.03 5.36 7.56
C PHE A 82 9.32 6.77 8.06
N ALA A 83 8.57 7.76 7.58
CA ALA A 83 8.66 9.14 8.06
C ALA A 83 7.27 9.70 8.37
N PHE A 84 7.03 10.12 9.60
CA PHE A 84 5.80 10.81 10.01
C PHE A 84 6.07 12.30 10.24
N GLY A 85 5.17 13.16 9.74
CA GLY A 85 5.22 14.60 9.97
C GLY A 85 6.43 15.31 9.34
N HIS A 86 7.02 14.73 8.30
CA HIS A 86 8.12 15.30 7.53
C HIS A 86 7.62 15.92 6.22
N GLY A 87 8.12 17.11 5.88
CA GLY A 87 7.90 17.74 4.57
C GLY A 87 6.46 18.19 4.33
N GLY A 88 6.03 19.28 4.98
CA GLY A 88 4.72 19.88 4.77
C GLY A 88 4.63 20.60 3.42
N GLN A 89 4.41 19.87 2.33
CA GLN A 89 3.77 20.46 1.14
C GLN A 89 2.25 20.43 1.35
N GLN A 90 1.57 21.54 1.06
CA GLN A 90 0.11 21.54 0.99
C GLN A 90 -0.33 20.51 -0.06
N HIS A 91 -1.31 19.67 0.28
CA HIS A 91 -2.00 18.68 -0.57
C HIS A 91 -1.44 17.25 -0.62
N VAL A 92 -0.20 16.97 -0.22
CA VAL A 92 0.31 15.58 -0.17
C VAL A 92 0.04 14.98 1.21
N GLN A 93 -0.86 14.01 1.28
CA GLN A 93 -1.24 13.35 2.54
C GLN A 93 -0.28 12.19 2.88
N ALA A 94 0.10 11.41 1.89
CA ALA A 94 1.04 10.32 2.00
C ALA A 94 1.84 10.26 0.69
N HIS A 95 3.08 9.75 0.72
CA HIS A 95 3.82 9.40 -0.51
C HIS A 95 4.94 8.40 -0.22
N TYR A 96 5.23 7.54 -1.18
CA TYR A 96 6.42 6.70 -1.20
C TYR A 96 7.54 7.35 -2.04
N ASN A 97 8.73 7.46 -1.47
CA ASN A 97 9.93 7.88 -2.18
C ASN A 97 10.82 6.66 -2.48
N SER A 98 10.90 6.26 -3.76
CA SER A 98 11.69 5.10 -4.20
C SER A 98 13.20 5.28 -4.00
N ARG A 99 13.73 6.49 -4.18
CA ARG A 99 15.17 6.78 -4.03
C ARG A 99 15.65 6.52 -2.61
N THR A 100 14.88 6.96 -1.61
CA THR A 100 15.21 6.76 -0.20
C THR A 100 14.54 5.52 0.40
N ARG A 101 13.64 4.86 -0.35
CA ARG A 101 12.75 3.79 0.12
C ARG A 101 11.98 4.20 1.37
N THR A 102 11.38 5.39 1.33
CA THR A 102 10.70 5.99 2.48
C THR A 102 9.21 6.10 2.21
N LEU A 103 8.39 5.48 3.05
CA LEU A 103 6.96 5.76 3.15
C LEU A 103 6.79 6.96 4.08
N ALA A 104 6.30 8.08 3.54
CA ALA A 104 6.11 9.32 4.29
C ALA A 104 4.62 9.63 4.47
N LEU A 105 4.21 9.89 5.72
CA LEU A 105 2.87 10.38 6.06
C LEU A 105 2.96 11.83 6.56
N ALA A 106 2.18 12.71 5.96
CA ALA A 106 2.07 14.09 6.40
C ALA A 106 1.33 14.18 7.74
N LYS A 107 1.67 15.19 8.55
CA LYS A 107 1.03 15.42 9.87
C LYS A 107 -0.48 15.63 9.76
N ASN A 108 -0.93 16.30 8.69
CA ASN A 108 -2.33 16.62 8.41
C ASN A 108 -2.97 15.67 7.41
N ALA A 109 -2.29 14.57 7.05
CA ALA A 109 -2.88 13.53 6.25
C ALA A 109 -4.24 13.16 6.86
N GLY A 110 -5.30 13.21 6.06
CA GLY A 110 -6.38 12.30 6.36
C GLY A 110 -5.73 10.92 6.19
N GLY A 111 -5.71 10.09 7.22
CA GLY A 111 -5.45 8.68 6.99
C GLY A 111 -6.35 8.15 5.87
N GLY A 112 -6.00 7.01 5.30
CA GLY A 112 -6.77 6.39 4.23
C GLY A 112 -6.03 6.19 2.92
N ALA A 113 -4.73 6.46 2.87
CA ALA A 113 -3.85 6.16 1.73
C ALA A 113 -2.62 5.34 2.15
N LEU A 114 -2.57 4.83 3.38
CA LEU A 114 -1.39 4.09 3.87
C LEU A 114 -1.17 2.79 3.10
N ALA A 115 -2.25 2.08 2.76
CA ALA A 115 -2.15 0.86 1.95
C ALA A 115 -1.61 1.15 0.54
N HIS A 116 -2.04 2.27 -0.05
CA HIS A 116 -1.57 2.74 -1.35
C HIS A 116 -0.05 2.96 -1.36
N GLU A 117 0.47 3.74 -0.40
CA GLU A 117 1.90 3.99 -0.32
C GLU A 117 2.72 2.75 0.05
N TRP A 118 2.16 1.86 0.88
CA TRP A 118 2.80 0.59 1.17
C TRP A 118 2.90 -0.28 -0.08
N PHE A 119 1.88 -0.28 -0.95
CA PHE A 119 1.94 -1.01 -2.21
C PHE A 119 3.04 -0.46 -3.13
N HIS A 120 3.18 0.87 -3.27
CA HIS A 120 4.32 1.41 -4.00
C HIS A 120 5.67 0.91 -3.44
N ALA A 121 5.80 0.85 -2.12
CA ALA A 121 7.00 0.28 -1.50
C ALA A 121 7.20 -1.20 -1.83
N PHE A 122 6.14 -2.00 -1.79
CA PHE A 122 6.15 -3.43 -2.14
C PHE A 122 6.50 -3.64 -3.62
N ASP A 123 5.83 -2.93 -4.52
CA ASP A 123 5.99 -3.03 -5.97
C ASP A 123 7.39 -2.62 -6.43
N HIS A 124 8.00 -1.64 -5.76
CA HIS A 124 9.42 -1.31 -5.94
C HIS A 124 10.35 -2.37 -5.32
N HIS A 125 10.01 -2.92 -4.14
CA HIS A 125 10.85 -3.94 -3.49
C HIS A 125 10.89 -5.25 -4.26
N ILE A 126 9.76 -5.68 -4.82
CA ILE A 126 9.60 -7.01 -5.40
C ILE A 126 10.29 -7.12 -6.77
N THR A 127 10.56 -5.99 -7.44
CA THR A 127 11.30 -5.93 -8.71
C THR A 127 12.54 -6.80 -8.74
N LYS A 128 13.40 -6.73 -7.71
CA LYS A 128 14.66 -7.53 -7.66
C LYS A 128 14.44 -9.04 -7.58
N HIS A 129 13.24 -9.49 -7.23
CA HIS A 129 12.89 -10.90 -7.11
C HIS A 129 12.25 -11.45 -8.38
N ILE A 130 11.41 -10.65 -9.05
CA ILE A 130 10.68 -11.11 -10.23
C ILE A 130 11.35 -10.68 -11.55
N PHE A 131 12.17 -9.63 -11.52
CA PHE A 131 12.97 -9.11 -12.65
C PHE A 131 14.44 -8.90 -12.21
N PRO A 132 15.17 -9.97 -11.87
CA PRO A 132 16.52 -9.86 -11.29
C PRO A 132 17.57 -9.25 -12.25
N GLN A 133 17.28 -9.19 -13.55
CA GLN A 133 18.17 -8.60 -14.56
C GLN A 133 17.98 -7.08 -14.71
N HIS A 134 16.97 -6.51 -14.06
CA HIS A 134 16.62 -5.10 -14.19
C HIS A 134 17.05 -4.29 -12.99
N SER A 135 17.15 -2.98 -13.19
CA SER A 135 17.51 -2.08 -12.10
C SER A 135 16.47 -2.13 -10.98
N PRO A 136 16.91 -2.22 -9.70
CA PRO A 136 16.01 -2.21 -8.55
C PRO A 136 15.46 -0.81 -8.24
N GLN A 137 15.60 0.16 -9.16
CA GLN A 137 14.90 1.45 -9.11
C GLN A 137 13.54 1.42 -9.83
N HIS A 138 13.27 0.39 -10.63
CA HIS A 138 12.00 0.24 -11.32
C HIS A 138 10.93 -0.37 -10.42
N PHE A 139 9.68 -0.05 -10.74
CA PHE A 139 8.49 -0.68 -10.20
C PHE A 139 8.16 -1.96 -10.99
N ALA A 140 7.77 -3.01 -10.27
CA ALA A 140 7.45 -4.30 -10.86
C ALA A 140 6.24 -4.22 -11.80
N SER A 141 5.19 -3.50 -11.40
CA SER A 141 4.02 -3.22 -12.24
C SER A 141 4.37 -2.64 -13.61
N LYS A 142 5.33 -1.71 -13.67
CA LYS A 142 5.82 -1.12 -14.91
C LYS A 142 6.59 -2.13 -15.77
N LEU A 143 7.57 -2.81 -15.18
CA LEU A 143 8.36 -3.82 -15.90
C LEU A 143 7.51 -4.98 -16.42
N TRP A 144 6.43 -5.30 -15.72
CA TRP A 144 5.49 -6.35 -16.12
C TRP A 144 4.83 -6.10 -17.48
N LEU A 145 4.58 -4.84 -17.84
CA LEU A 145 4.02 -4.49 -19.16
C LEU A 145 5.04 -4.66 -20.29
N GLU A 146 6.34 -4.66 -19.96
CA GLU A 146 7.45 -4.70 -20.93
C GLU A 146 8.10 -6.08 -20.99
N HIS A 147 7.91 -6.91 -19.96
CA HIS A 147 8.65 -8.15 -19.75
C HIS A 147 7.81 -9.25 -19.11
N THR A 148 8.09 -10.49 -19.49
CA THR A 148 7.46 -11.66 -18.87
C THR A 148 8.10 -12.00 -17.53
N ILE A 149 7.30 -12.23 -16.50
CA ILE A 149 7.77 -12.81 -15.24
C ILE A 149 8.24 -14.25 -15.47
N GLY A 150 9.37 -14.62 -14.87
CA GLY A 150 9.83 -16.01 -14.82
C GLY A 150 8.82 -16.91 -14.09
N GLN A 151 8.26 -17.89 -14.81
CA GLN A 151 7.12 -18.71 -14.37
C GLN A 151 7.48 -19.90 -13.46
N SER A 152 8.73 -20.01 -12.99
CA SER A 152 9.19 -21.20 -12.25
C SER A 152 8.75 -21.24 -10.79
N HIS A 153 8.49 -20.09 -10.16
CA HIS A 153 8.17 -20.02 -8.72
C HIS A 153 6.66 -19.76 -8.49
N PRO A 154 5.98 -20.49 -7.58
CA PRO A 154 4.54 -20.30 -7.31
C PRO A 154 4.13 -18.87 -6.98
N LEU A 155 4.89 -18.18 -6.13
CA LEU A 155 4.66 -16.76 -5.83
C LEU A 155 4.75 -15.86 -7.07
N ASN A 156 5.67 -16.15 -8.00
CA ASN A 156 5.78 -15.37 -9.24
C ASN A 156 4.55 -15.57 -10.12
N LEU A 157 4.00 -16.79 -10.17
CA LEU A 157 2.77 -17.09 -10.90
C LEU A 157 1.55 -16.39 -10.29
N ALA A 158 1.42 -16.39 -8.96
CA ALA A 158 0.34 -15.72 -8.26
C ALA A 158 0.41 -14.19 -8.46
N LEU A 159 1.60 -13.60 -8.34
CA LEU A 159 1.79 -12.17 -8.57
C LEU A 159 1.56 -11.79 -10.05
N ASN A 160 1.95 -12.66 -10.98
CA ASN A 160 1.64 -12.48 -12.40
C ASN A 160 0.14 -12.41 -12.65
N LYS A 161 -0.67 -13.27 -12.00
CA LYS A 161 -2.14 -13.21 -12.08
C LYS A 161 -2.70 -11.89 -11.54
N PHE A 162 -2.10 -11.34 -10.48
CA PHE A 162 -2.51 -10.04 -9.96
C PHE A 162 -2.30 -8.94 -11.01
N TYR A 163 -1.10 -8.84 -11.61
CA TYR A 163 -0.87 -7.85 -12.67
C TYR A 163 -1.74 -8.06 -13.91
N GLN A 164 -2.00 -9.31 -14.31
CA GLN A 164 -2.97 -9.62 -15.37
C GLN A 164 -4.36 -9.06 -15.04
N GLY A 165 -4.84 -9.26 -13.80
CA GLY A 165 -6.13 -8.72 -13.35
C GLY A 165 -6.18 -7.19 -13.32
N VAL A 166 -5.05 -6.53 -13.00
CA VAL A 166 -4.93 -5.08 -13.00
C VAL A 166 -4.99 -4.51 -14.42
N PHE A 167 -4.24 -5.11 -15.36
CA PHE A 167 -3.98 -4.47 -16.65
C PHE A 167 -4.82 -5.01 -17.81
N LEU A 168 -5.15 -6.30 -17.80
CA LEU A 168 -5.69 -6.98 -18.97
C LEU A 168 -7.14 -7.38 -18.79
N GLU A 169 -7.85 -7.48 -19.92
CA GLU A 169 -9.12 -8.17 -19.99
C GLU A 169 -8.92 -9.70 -19.80
N PRO A 170 -9.96 -10.49 -19.50
CA PRO A 170 -9.81 -11.93 -19.22
C PRO A 170 -9.16 -12.76 -20.34
N THR A 171 -9.21 -12.30 -21.60
CA THR A 171 -8.53 -12.97 -22.74
C THR A 171 -7.01 -12.81 -22.69
N GLY A 172 -6.51 -11.81 -21.97
CA GLY A 172 -5.10 -11.44 -21.89
C GLY A 172 -4.57 -10.68 -23.13
N GLN A 173 -5.41 -10.33 -24.10
CA GLN A 173 -4.94 -9.72 -25.36
C GLN A 173 -4.92 -8.19 -25.34
N HIS A 174 -5.84 -7.58 -24.58
CA HIS A 174 -6.02 -6.13 -24.55
C HIS A 174 -6.08 -5.58 -23.13
N ALA A 175 -5.84 -4.27 -23.02
CA ALA A 175 -6.03 -3.53 -21.79
C ALA A 175 -7.51 -3.60 -21.35
N ASN A 176 -7.77 -3.80 -20.07
CA ASN A 176 -9.13 -3.78 -19.56
C ASN A 176 -9.73 -2.36 -19.52
N GLN A 177 -11.04 -2.28 -19.29
CA GLN A 177 -11.76 -1.00 -19.24
C GLN A 177 -11.21 -0.05 -18.15
N TYR A 178 -10.71 -0.58 -17.03
CA TYR A 178 -10.13 0.25 -15.97
C TYR A 178 -8.91 1.03 -16.47
N VAL A 179 -8.00 0.36 -17.18
CA VAL A 179 -6.84 1.00 -17.82
C VAL A 179 -7.29 2.01 -18.88
N LEU A 180 -8.25 1.65 -19.73
CA LEU A 180 -8.75 2.53 -20.79
C LEU A 180 -9.39 3.82 -20.23
N ASP A 181 -10.19 3.71 -19.16
CA ASP A 181 -10.80 4.85 -18.46
C ASP A 181 -9.74 5.79 -17.89
N CYS A 182 -8.66 5.24 -17.32
CA CYS A 182 -7.55 6.02 -16.79
C CYS A 182 -6.74 6.72 -17.89
N ILE A 183 -6.50 6.06 -19.02
CA ILE A 183 -5.82 6.66 -20.18
C ILE A 183 -6.65 7.82 -20.74
N GLU A 184 -7.96 7.64 -20.86
CA GLU A 184 -8.86 8.68 -21.36
C GLU A 184 -8.91 9.88 -20.40
N PHE A 185 -8.91 9.64 -19.09
CA PHE A 185 -8.82 10.69 -18.08
C PHE A 185 -7.53 11.51 -18.23
N ASP A 186 -6.38 10.84 -18.35
CA ASP A 186 -5.08 11.48 -18.50
C ASP A 186 -4.99 12.32 -19.79
N LYS A 187 -5.52 11.81 -20.91
CA LYS A 187 -5.60 12.55 -22.19
C LYS A 187 -6.39 13.85 -22.04
N ARG A 188 -7.54 13.82 -21.37
CA ARG A 188 -8.38 15.01 -21.14
C ARG A 188 -7.71 16.06 -20.27
N HIS A 189 -6.84 15.64 -19.35
CA HIS A 189 -6.16 16.52 -18.40
C HIS A 189 -4.71 16.82 -18.77
N GLN A 190 -4.23 16.34 -19.93
CA GLN A 190 -2.86 16.53 -20.42
C GLN A 190 -1.79 16.14 -19.39
N GLN A 191 -2.00 15.02 -18.69
CA GLN A 191 -1.10 14.50 -17.67
C GLN A 191 -0.81 13.02 -17.87
N PHE A 192 0.15 12.48 -17.11
CA PHE A 192 0.44 11.05 -17.05
C PHE A 192 0.53 10.65 -15.58
N TYR A 193 -0.62 10.36 -14.98
CA TYR A 193 -0.73 10.02 -13.56
C TYR A 193 -1.76 8.93 -13.34
N MET A 194 -2.99 9.10 -13.84
CA MET A 194 -4.05 8.09 -13.65
C MET A 194 -3.71 6.78 -14.37
N SER A 195 -3.09 6.85 -15.54
CA SER A 195 -2.72 5.69 -16.35
C SER A 195 -1.30 5.15 -16.08
N MET A 196 -0.59 5.71 -15.11
CA MET A 196 0.73 5.23 -14.74
C MET A 196 0.64 3.80 -14.17
N PRO A 197 1.47 2.83 -14.62
CA PRO A 197 1.33 1.42 -14.22
C PRO A 197 1.36 1.18 -12.71
N GLU A 198 2.31 1.82 -12.02
CA GLU A 198 2.46 1.74 -10.57
C GLU A 198 1.27 2.32 -9.80
N GLU A 199 0.63 3.35 -10.35
CA GLU A 199 -0.56 4.00 -9.79
C GLU A 199 -1.83 3.16 -10.01
N LEU A 200 -1.98 2.56 -11.19
CA LEU A 200 -3.06 1.60 -11.49
C LEU A 200 -3.00 0.38 -10.55
N ALA A 201 -1.81 -0.16 -10.35
CA ALA A 201 -1.58 -1.29 -9.45
C ALA A 201 -1.79 -0.90 -7.97
N ALA A 202 -1.32 0.27 -7.54
CA ALA A 202 -1.53 0.77 -6.17
C ALA A 202 -3.01 1.00 -5.85
N ARG A 203 -3.77 1.63 -6.75
CA ARG A 203 -5.22 1.81 -6.56
C ARG A 203 -5.99 0.49 -6.60
N SER A 204 -5.54 -0.47 -7.40
CA SER A 204 -6.13 -1.81 -7.40
C SER A 204 -5.89 -2.53 -6.07
N PHE A 205 -4.67 -2.48 -5.54
CA PHE A 205 -4.34 -3.02 -4.23
C PHE A 205 -5.16 -2.35 -3.11
N GLU A 206 -5.19 -1.02 -3.10
CA GLU A 206 -5.95 -0.23 -2.13
C GLU A 206 -7.43 -0.60 -2.13
N ALA A 207 -8.04 -0.76 -3.31
CA ALA A 207 -9.40 -1.24 -3.45
C ALA A 207 -9.58 -2.68 -2.95
N CYS A 208 -8.60 -3.57 -3.14
CA CYS A 208 -8.65 -4.93 -2.58
C CYS A 208 -8.65 -4.91 -1.05
N ILE A 209 -7.79 -4.10 -0.43
CA ILE A 209 -7.76 -3.93 1.04
C ILE A 209 -9.10 -3.40 1.56
N ALA A 210 -9.70 -2.42 0.88
CA ALA A 210 -11.01 -1.89 1.23
C ALA A 210 -12.16 -2.90 1.11
N CYS A 211 -11.98 -4.03 0.42
CA CYS A 211 -13.01 -5.07 0.32
C CYS A 211 -13.08 -5.99 1.54
N ASN A 212 -12.17 -5.86 2.52
CA ASN A 212 -12.21 -6.71 3.70
C ASN A 212 -13.39 -6.32 4.61
N GLU A 213 -14.33 -7.25 4.82
CA GLU A 213 -15.54 -7.01 5.61
C GLU A 213 -15.32 -7.17 7.13
N GLN A 214 -14.26 -7.89 7.53
CA GLN A 214 -13.98 -8.19 8.94
C GLN A 214 -13.10 -7.12 9.59
N ILE A 215 -12.17 -6.57 8.81
CA ILE A 215 -11.19 -5.57 9.24
C ILE A 215 -11.39 -4.33 8.39
N VAL A 216 -11.94 -3.28 9.00
CA VAL A 216 -12.18 -1.97 8.38
C VAL A 216 -11.35 -0.93 9.12
N ASN A 217 -10.46 -0.22 8.44
CA ASN A 217 -9.63 0.81 9.08
C ASN A 217 -9.50 2.04 8.18
N HIS A 218 -10.18 3.12 8.55
CA HIS A 218 -10.19 4.35 7.76
C HIS A 218 -8.86 5.12 7.77
N PHE A 219 -7.94 4.78 8.68
CA PHE A 219 -6.57 5.29 8.63
C PHE A 219 -5.71 4.51 7.62
N LEU A 220 -5.99 3.23 7.42
CA LEU A 220 -5.33 2.37 6.44
C LEU A 220 -5.79 2.70 5.01
N VAL A 221 -7.11 2.65 4.77
CA VAL A 221 -7.75 2.96 3.48
C VAL A 221 -9.09 3.67 3.70
N SER A 222 -9.35 4.78 3.01
CA SER A 222 -10.67 5.43 3.01
C SER A 222 -10.89 6.34 1.81
N GLY A 223 -12.14 6.73 1.56
CA GLY A 223 -12.48 7.77 0.59
C GLY A 223 -12.60 7.33 -0.87
N LEU A 224 -12.55 6.02 -1.16
CA LEU A 224 -12.60 5.47 -2.52
C LEU A 224 -13.83 5.92 -3.30
N ASN A 225 -15.02 5.88 -2.67
CA ASN A 225 -16.29 6.24 -3.32
C ASN A 225 -16.50 7.75 -3.55
N ASN A 226 -15.76 8.59 -2.84
CA ASN A 226 -15.88 10.05 -2.88
C ASN A 226 -14.59 10.71 -3.42
N SER A 227 -13.77 9.93 -4.13
CA SER A 227 -12.50 10.37 -4.69
C SER A 227 -12.67 10.86 -6.12
N ALA A 228 -11.80 11.79 -6.55
CA ALA A 228 -11.65 12.14 -7.97
C ALA A 228 -10.79 11.10 -8.74
N LEU A 229 -10.24 10.10 -8.03
CA LEU A 229 -9.45 9.01 -8.61
C LEU A 229 -10.34 7.91 -9.19
N ILE A 230 -9.81 7.21 -10.19
CA ILE A 230 -10.47 6.08 -10.83
C ILE A 230 -9.95 4.77 -10.19
N TYR A 231 -10.88 3.93 -9.75
CA TYR A 231 -10.64 2.61 -9.16
C TYR A 231 -11.22 1.50 -10.04
N PRO A 232 -10.68 0.27 -9.96
CA PRO A 232 -11.22 -0.86 -10.73
C PRO A 232 -12.67 -1.18 -10.34
N LYS A 233 -13.48 -1.55 -11.33
CA LYS A 233 -14.88 -1.97 -11.12
C LYS A 233 -14.94 -3.35 -10.47
N ARG A 234 -16.11 -3.69 -9.92
CA ARG A 234 -16.35 -4.90 -9.10
C ARG A 234 -15.78 -6.20 -9.68
N ASP A 235 -15.97 -6.45 -10.97
CA ASP A 235 -15.53 -7.71 -11.59
C ASP A 235 -14.00 -7.80 -11.69
N SER A 236 -13.35 -6.74 -12.20
CA SER A 236 -11.88 -6.64 -12.23
C SER A 236 -11.29 -6.67 -10.81
N LEU A 237 -11.95 -5.99 -9.86
CA LEU A 237 -11.53 -5.95 -8.47
C LEU A 237 -11.61 -7.34 -7.82
N LYS A 238 -12.62 -8.14 -8.12
CA LYS A 238 -12.73 -9.53 -7.64
C LYS A 238 -11.57 -10.40 -8.15
N ILE A 239 -11.19 -10.25 -9.41
CA ILE A 239 -10.04 -10.96 -10.01
C ILE A 239 -8.76 -10.54 -9.29
N CYS A 240 -8.52 -9.24 -9.15
CA CYS A 240 -7.35 -8.70 -8.45
C CYS A 240 -7.29 -9.19 -7.00
N ASN A 241 -8.41 -9.13 -6.26
CA ASN A 241 -8.46 -9.51 -4.86
C ASN A 241 -8.18 -11.01 -4.67
N ASN A 242 -8.72 -11.87 -5.53
CA ASN A 242 -8.45 -13.30 -5.47
C ASN A 242 -6.96 -13.61 -5.72
N ALA A 243 -6.36 -13.00 -6.75
CA ALA A 243 -4.95 -13.20 -7.05
C ALA A 243 -4.02 -12.62 -5.97
N LEU A 244 -4.38 -11.47 -5.40
CA LEU A 244 -3.66 -10.83 -4.29
C LEU A 244 -3.65 -11.73 -3.05
N ASN A 245 -4.83 -12.26 -2.66
CA ASN A 245 -4.95 -13.17 -1.54
C ASN A 245 -4.20 -14.48 -1.77
N ASP A 246 -4.22 -15.03 -2.99
CA ASP A 246 -3.44 -16.22 -3.36
C ASP A 246 -1.93 -15.97 -3.17
N TYR A 247 -1.41 -14.84 -3.68
CA TYR A 247 0.00 -14.47 -3.49
C TYR A 247 0.39 -14.33 -2.02
N PHE A 248 -0.36 -13.52 -1.27
CA PHE A 248 0.03 -13.15 0.08
C PHE A 248 -0.21 -14.26 1.10
N SER A 249 -1.24 -15.10 0.92
CA SER A 249 -1.43 -16.30 1.76
C SER A 249 -0.31 -17.33 1.58
N GLN A 250 0.11 -17.59 0.34
CA GLN A 250 1.27 -18.46 0.08
C GLN A 250 2.57 -17.88 0.66
N LEU A 251 2.78 -16.57 0.50
CA LEU A 251 3.94 -15.89 1.07
C LEU A 251 3.92 -16.00 2.60
N GLY A 252 2.78 -15.75 3.23
CA GLY A 252 2.57 -15.88 4.67
C GLY A 252 2.92 -17.28 5.17
N GLN A 253 2.37 -18.32 4.53
CA GLN A 253 2.64 -19.72 4.88
C GLN A 253 4.14 -20.04 4.87
N LEU A 254 4.87 -19.61 3.84
CA LEU A 254 6.32 -19.82 3.75
C LEU A 254 7.07 -19.07 4.87
N LEU A 255 6.68 -17.82 5.16
CA LEU A 255 7.35 -17.02 6.19
C LEU A 255 7.04 -17.49 7.62
N PHE A 256 5.87 -18.09 7.86
CA PHE A 256 5.55 -18.70 9.16
C PHE A 256 6.27 -20.04 9.38
N GLN A 257 6.70 -20.73 8.31
CA GLN A 257 7.48 -21.97 8.42
C GLN A 257 8.97 -21.73 8.67
N ASP A 258 9.49 -20.58 8.23
CA ASP A 258 10.89 -20.16 8.42
C ASP A 258 11.17 -19.55 9.82
N HIS A 259 10.19 -19.61 10.74
CA HIS A 259 10.24 -19.04 12.09
C HIS A 259 10.02 -20.07 13.19
#